data_AF-A0A3D2SGX8-F1
#
_entry.id   AF-A0A3D2SGX8-F1
#
_cell.length_a   1.000
_cell.length_b   1.000
_cell.length_c   1.000
_cell.angle_alpha   90.00
_cell.angle_beta   90.00
_cell.angle_gamma   90.00
#
_symmetry.space_group_name_H-M   'P 1'
#
loop_
_entity.id
_entity.type
_entity.pdbx_description
1 polymer ?
#
loop_
_entity_poly.entity_id
_entity_poly.type
_entity_poly.pdbx_seq_one_letter_code
_entity_poly.pdbx_strand_id
1 'polypeptide(L)'
;HVLPGFFSEDIVVDNHAQNGRSSKSFINEGRWEKVISQVKKGDYVFIQFGHNDEKKDSTRYTVPGGSFDDNLRRFVNETRAKGGIPVLFNSIVRRNFISPDDKDMKIDARKEPGAATKPVEGNVLYDTHGAYLESPRRVAKELGVAFVDMNKITHDLVQGMGPVESKKLFMWVQPQTVPAIPQGREDNTHLNVYGARIVAKLAVQAIAKEVPALAGYVRYYDYVVAKDGSGDFFTVQEAIDAVPDFRKGVRTTILIRKGVYKEKLVVPESKINVSLIGQEGAVISNDDYADKLNRLGEKMGTSGSSTCYIYGPDFYAENITFENAAGPVGQAVACFVNGDRAYFKHCRFLGFQDTLYTYGKHSRQYYEDCYIEGTVDFIFGWSTVVFNRCTIHSKRDGYVTAPSTDQGKKYGYVFYDCKLTADEGVKNVYLSRPWRPYAQAVYIRCELGSHILPVGWNNWGKKENENTVFYAEYQSKGPGANPQARAGFSHQLKTTKGYEISTVLAGDDGWNPVKNGNAVFEIKR
;
A
#
# COMPACT_ATOMS: atom_id res chain seq x y z
N HIS A 1 -16.66 -2.78 -0.06
CA HIS A 1 -15.47 -1.90 -0.05
C HIS A 1 -14.23 -2.55 0.58
N VAL A 2 -14.36 -3.38 1.63
CA VAL A 2 -13.19 -3.96 2.33
C VAL A 2 -12.50 -5.11 1.55
N LEU A 3 -13.30 -5.98 0.91
CA LEU A 3 -12.81 -7.18 0.22
C LEU A 3 -11.64 -6.96 -0.77
N PRO A 4 -11.65 -5.93 -1.65
CA PRO A 4 -10.52 -5.70 -2.56
C PRO A 4 -9.18 -5.41 -1.86
N GLY A 5 -9.14 -5.18 -0.55
CA GLY A 5 -7.89 -5.00 0.19
C GLY A 5 -7.13 -6.31 0.45
N PHE A 6 -7.74 -7.44 0.11
CA PHE A 6 -7.22 -8.79 0.32
C PHE A 6 -6.87 -9.52 -0.99
N PHE A 7 -6.88 -8.82 -2.12
CA PHE A 7 -6.45 -9.36 -3.41
C PHE A 7 -5.34 -8.48 -4.00
N SER A 8 -4.51 -9.06 -4.88
CA SER A 8 -3.56 -8.29 -5.70
C SER A 8 -4.30 -7.43 -6.72
N GLU A 9 -3.57 -6.49 -7.28
CA GLU A 9 -3.96 -5.59 -8.37
C GLU A 9 -4.46 -6.30 -9.63
N ASP A 10 -4.13 -7.58 -9.80
CA ASP A 10 -4.64 -8.42 -10.89
C ASP A 10 -6.15 -8.72 -10.77
N ILE A 11 -6.73 -8.50 -9.59
CA ILE A 11 -8.15 -8.72 -9.31
C ILE A 11 -8.84 -7.38 -9.05
N VAL A 12 -9.79 -7.05 -9.92
CA VAL A 12 -10.69 -5.91 -9.74
C VAL A 12 -11.99 -6.40 -9.10
N VAL A 13 -12.34 -5.85 -7.93
CA VAL A 13 -13.62 -6.15 -7.26
C VAL A 13 -14.62 -5.03 -7.54
N ASP A 14 -15.65 -5.32 -8.31
CA ASP A 14 -16.78 -4.42 -8.53
C ASP A 14 -17.97 -4.78 -7.61
N ASN A 15 -18.22 -3.93 -6.62
CA ASN A 15 -19.18 -4.21 -5.55
C ASN A 15 -20.58 -3.68 -5.87
N HIS A 16 -21.49 -4.59 -6.24
CA HIS A 16 -22.91 -4.29 -6.48
C HIS A 16 -23.84 -4.58 -5.30
N ALA A 17 -23.30 -4.95 -4.13
CA ALA A 17 -24.11 -5.21 -2.94
C ALA A 17 -24.85 -3.95 -2.48
N GLN A 18 -26.14 -4.08 -2.15
CA GLN A 18 -26.96 -3.00 -1.61
C GLN A 18 -27.61 -3.40 -0.29
N ASN A 19 -27.34 -2.62 0.76
CA ASN A 19 -27.93 -2.80 2.08
C ASN A 19 -29.48 -2.73 2.03
N GLY A 20 -30.11 -3.57 2.87
CA GLY A 20 -31.57 -3.62 3.05
C GLY A 20 -32.35 -4.38 1.97
N ARG A 21 -31.68 -4.92 0.94
CA ARG A 21 -32.34 -5.68 -0.14
C ARG A 21 -32.36 -7.18 0.17
N SER A 22 -33.47 -7.81 -0.20
CA SER A 22 -33.63 -9.27 -0.33
C SER A 22 -33.28 -9.69 -1.76
N SER A 23 -33.20 -11.00 -2.03
CA SER A 23 -33.06 -11.49 -3.41
C SER A 23 -34.18 -10.97 -4.32
N LYS A 24 -35.43 -10.96 -3.83
CA LYS A 24 -36.61 -10.48 -4.55
C LYS A 24 -36.55 -8.99 -4.86
N SER A 25 -36.29 -8.16 -3.86
CA SER A 25 -36.25 -6.70 -4.07
C SER A 25 -35.05 -6.30 -4.92
N PHE A 26 -33.92 -7.02 -4.83
CA PHE A 26 -32.75 -6.77 -5.68
C PHE A 26 -33.06 -7.00 -7.17
N ILE A 27 -33.80 -8.06 -7.48
CA ILE A 27 -34.32 -8.33 -8.83
C ILE A 27 -35.31 -7.24 -9.24
N ASN A 28 -36.34 -6.98 -8.43
CA ASN A 28 -37.41 -6.05 -8.80
C ASN A 28 -36.92 -4.60 -9.01
N GLU A 29 -35.83 -4.22 -8.34
CA GLU A 29 -35.18 -2.91 -8.51
C GLU A 29 -34.27 -2.82 -9.75
N GLY A 30 -34.16 -3.88 -10.58
CA GLY A 30 -33.30 -3.87 -11.77
C GLY A 30 -31.79 -4.02 -11.47
N ARG A 31 -31.43 -4.36 -10.22
CA ARG A 31 -30.02 -4.37 -9.79
C ARG A 31 -29.30 -5.61 -10.29
N TRP A 32 -29.99 -6.73 -10.38
CA TRP A 32 -29.42 -7.95 -10.96
C TRP A 32 -29.15 -7.77 -12.45
N GLU A 33 -30.06 -7.13 -13.18
CA GLU A 33 -29.92 -6.77 -14.59
C GLU A 33 -28.67 -5.91 -14.80
N LYS A 34 -28.42 -4.94 -13.91
CA LYS A 34 -27.19 -4.15 -13.93
C LYS A 34 -25.94 -5.01 -13.74
N VAL A 35 -25.92 -5.94 -12.78
CA VAL A 35 -24.79 -6.86 -12.55
C VAL A 35 -24.55 -7.71 -13.79
N ILE A 36 -25.56 -8.44 -14.25
CA ILE A 36 -25.40 -9.43 -15.30
C ILE A 36 -25.11 -8.83 -16.68
N SER A 37 -25.48 -7.56 -16.90
CA SER A 37 -25.09 -6.81 -18.10
C SER A 37 -23.57 -6.56 -18.20
N GLN A 38 -22.85 -6.62 -17.07
CA GLN A 38 -21.41 -6.33 -16.98
C GLN A 38 -20.54 -7.58 -16.90
N VAL A 39 -21.12 -8.73 -16.51
CA VAL A 39 -20.40 -10.00 -16.39
C VAL A 39 -19.83 -10.44 -17.74
N LYS A 40 -18.55 -10.76 -17.74
CA LYS A 40 -17.81 -11.32 -18.87
C LYS A 40 -17.37 -12.74 -18.57
N LYS A 41 -16.95 -13.44 -19.63
CA LYS A 41 -16.39 -14.79 -19.51
C LYS A 41 -15.16 -14.78 -18.59
N GLY A 42 -15.18 -15.63 -17.57
CA GLY A 42 -14.10 -15.76 -16.58
C GLY A 42 -14.30 -14.92 -15.31
N ASP A 43 -15.27 -14.00 -15.27
CA ASP A 43 -15.56 -13.22 -14.08
C ASP A 43 -16.18 -14.10 -12.98
N TYR A 44 -15.75 -13.90 -11.73
CA TYR A 44 -16.38 -14.53 -10.57
C TYR A 44 -17.54 -13.67 -10.06
N VAL A 45 -18.69 -14.28 -9.81
CA VAL A 45 -19.86 -13.58 -9.26
C VAL A 45 -20.19 -14.16 -7.89
N PHE A 46 -19.86 -13.40 -6.84
CA PHE A 46 -20.14 -13.77 -5.45
C PHE A 46 -21.56 -13.34 -5.08
N ILE A 47 -22.39 -14.30 -4.68
CA ILE A 47 -23.83 -14.12 -4.44
C ILE A 47 -24.14 -14.46 -2.99
N GLN A 48 -24.61 -13.47 -2.22
CA GLN A 48 -24.97 -13.63 -0.80
C GLN A 48 -26.32 -12.95 -0.52
N PHE A 49 -27.30 -13.71 -0.06
CA PHE A 49 -28.63 -13.23 0.35
C PHE A 49 -29.12 -13.99 1.61
N GLY A 50 -30.35 -13.70 2.08
CA GLY A 50 -30.99 -14.38 3.22
C GLY A 50 -31.42 -13.43 4.34
N HIS A 51 -30.55 -12.48 4.74
CA HIS A 51 -30.83 -11.56 5.86
C HIS A 51 -32.12 -10.75 5.74
N ASN A 52 -32.46 -10.27 4.55
CA ASN A 52 -33.64 -9.46 4.31
C ASN A 52 -34.78 -10.27 3.68
N ASP A 53 -34.48 -11.46 3.19
CA ASP A 53 -35.45 -12.39 2.60
C ASP A 53 -36.42 -12.92 3.68
N GLU A 54 -35.97 -13.04 4.93
CA GLU A 54 -36.81 -13.41 6.08
C GLU A 54 -37.81 -12.33 6.53
N LYS A 55 -37.72 -11.09 6.01
CA LYS A 55 -38.60 -10.00 6.43
C LYS A 55 -40.02 -10.25 5.96
N LYS A 56 -40.99 -10.14 6.87
CA LYS A 56 -42.41 -10.48 6.63
C LYS A 56 -43.20 -9.47 5.78
N ASP A 57 -42.55 -8.50 5.15
CA ASP A 57 -43.23 -7.55 4.27
C ASP A 57 -43.30 -8.06 2.82
N SER A 58 -44.32 -7.61 2.09
CA SER A 58 -44.61 -8.08 0.73
C SER A 58 -43.50 -7.80 -0.28
N THR A 59 -42.67 -6.78 -0.04
CA THR A 59 -41.63 -6.34 -0.99
C THR A 59 -40.35 -7.16 -0.90
N ARG A 60 -40.05 -7.72 0.28
CA ARG A 60 -38.79 -8.43 0.54
C ARG A 60 -38.93 -9.92 0.80
N TYR A 61 -40.08 -10.37 1.34
CA TYR A 61 -40.26 -11.75 1.75
C TYR A 61 -40.08 -12.73 0.57
N THR A 62 -39.29 -13.79 0.81
CA THR A 62 -39.21 -14.99 -0.04
C THR A 62 -39.41 -16.26 0.79
N VAL A 63 -39.50 -17.43 0.16
CA VAL A 63 -39.73 -18.70 0.84
C VAL A 63 -38.51 -19.61 0.67
N PRO A 64 -37.82 -20.03 1.75
CA PRO A 64 -36.75 -21.03 1.68
C PRO A 64 -37.26 -22.34 1.08
N GLY A 65 -36.51 -22.93 0.15
CA GLY A 65 -36.94 -24.11 -0.61
C GLY A 65 -37.95 -23.83 -1.73
N GLY A 66 -38.43 -22.58 -1.85
CA GLY A 66 -39.31 -22.11 -2.92
C GLY A 66 -38.72 -20.89 -3.60
N SER A 67 -39.41 -19.75 -3.52
CA SER A 67 -39.04 -18.53 -4.26
C SER A 67 -37.64 -17.99 -3.93
N PHE A 68 -37.07 -18.30 -2.75
CA PHE A 68 -35.69 -17.95 -2.45
C PHE A 68 -34.69 -18.80 -3.26
N ASP A 69 -34.85 -20.11 -3.25
CA ASP A 69 -34.03 -21.04 -4.02
C ASP A 69 -34.13 -20.74 -5.52
N ASP A 70 -35.33 -20.43 -6.02
CA ASP A 70 -35.55 -20.06 -7.41
C ASP A 70 -34.77 -18.80 -7.83
N ASN A 71 -34.74 -17.78 -6.96
CA ASN A 71 -33.93 -16.58 -7.19
C ASN A 71 -32.43 -16.91 -7.21
N LEU A 72 -31.95 -17.78 -6.31
CA LEU A 72 -30.55 -18.20 -6.29
C LEU A 72 -30.18 -19.01 -7.55
N ARG A 73 -31.06 -19.92 -8.00
CA ARG A 73 -30.89 -20.65 -9.27
C ARG A 73 -30.83 -19.67 -10.44
N ARG A 74 -31.69 -18.65 -10.47
CA ARG A 74 -31.68 -17.60 -11.50
C ARG A 74 -30.32 -16.91 -11.55
N PHE A 75 -29.79 -16.45 -10.41
CA PHE A 75 -28.49 -15.77 -10.36
C PHE A 75 -27.34 -16.66 -10.87
N VAL A 76 -27.33 -17.94 -10.47
CA VAL A 76 -26.32 -18.92 -10.92
C VAL A 76 -26.41 -19.16 -12.42
N ASN A 77 -27.61 -19.44 -12.93
CA ASN A 77 -27.82 -19.81 -14.33
C ASN A 77 -27.54 -18.63 -15.27
N GLU A 78 -27.99 -17.43 -14.92
CA GLU A 78 -27.71 -16.25 -15.74
C GLU A 78 -26.22 -15.90 -15.74
N THR A 79 -25.53 -16.02 -14.59
CA THR A 79 -24.06 -15.87 -14.52
C THR A 79 -23.36 -16.82 -15.48
N ARG A 80 -23.73 -18.10 -15.46
CA ARG A 80 -23.16 -19.12 -16.36
C ARG A 80 -23.47 -18.82 -17.83
N ALA A 81 -24.66 -18.32 -18.14
CA ALA A 81 -25.03 -17.94 -19.50
C ALA A 81 -24.14 -16.81 -20.07
N LYS A 82 -23.55 -15.97 -19.20
CA LYS A 82 -22.54 -14.96 -19.58
C LYS A 82 -21.10 -15.49 -19.59
N GLY A 83 -20.89 -16.77 -19.26
CA GLY A 83 -19.56 -17.37 -19.08
C GLY A 83 -18.87 -17.00 -17.77
N GLY A 84 -19.59 -16.40 -16.82
CA GLY A 84 -19.10 -16.13 -15.48
C GLY A 84 -19.12 -17.38 -14.58
N ILE A 85 -18.44 -17.29 -13.44
CA ILE A 85 -18.26 -18.35 -12.47
C ILE A 85 -18.99 -17.96 -11.17
N PRO A 86 -20.19 -18.49 -10.92
CA PRO A 86 -20.95 -18.15 -9.71
C PRO A 86 -20.38 -18.86 -8.48
N VAL A 87 -20.39 -18.14 -7.35
CA VAL A 87 -20.03 -18.66 -6.02
C VAL A 87 -21.12 -18.23 -5.04
N LEU A 88 -21.74 -19.19 -4.36
CA LEU A 88 -22.81 -18.94 -3.42
C LEU A 88 -22.27 -18.81 -1.99
N PHE A 89 -22.87 -17.90 -1.23
CA PHE A 89 -22.57 -17.67 0.18
C PHE A 89 -23.89 -17.69 0.96
N ASN A 90 -23.86 -18.20 2.19
CA ASN A 90 -24.94 -17.96 3.14
C ASN A 90 -24.66 -16.70 4.00
N SER A 91 -25.62 -16.34 4.83
CA SER A 91 -25.58 -15.12 5.65
C SER A 91 -24.60 -15.24 6.83
N ILE A 92 -23.85 -14.18 7.14
CA ILE A 92 -23.10 -14.08 8.40
C ILE A 92 -24.04 -14.11 9.62
N VAL A 93 -23.53 -14.48 10.80
CA VAL A 93 -24.32 -14.46 12.03
C VAL A 93 -24.68 -13.04 12.48
N ARG A 94 -25.79 -12.93 13.22
CA ARG A 94 -26.07 -11.78 14.09
C ARG A 94 -25.51 -12.07 15.48
N ARG A 95 -25.08 -11.05 16.21
CA ARG A 95 -24.65 -11.18 17.61
C ARG A 95 -25.86 -11.37 18.52
N ASN A 96 -26.32 -12.61 18.69
CA ASN A 96 -27.48 -12.93 19.53
C ASN A 96 -27.13 -13.95 20.64
N PHE A 97 -26.82 -13.43 21.82
CA PHE A 97 -26.57 -14.23 23.02
C PHE A 97 -27.80 -14.35 23.93
N ILE A 98 -28.98 -13.96 23.44
CA ILE A 98 -30.24 -14.00 24.18
C ILE A 98 -30.92 -15.32 23.87
N SER A 99 -31.39 -16.03 24.90
CA SER A 99 -32.11 -17.29 24.72
C SER A 99 -33.36 -17.08 23.87
N PRO A 100 -33.66 -17.98 22.91
CA PRO A 100 -34.90 -17.92 22.12
C PRO A 100 -36.18 -17.98 22.95
N ASP A 101 -36.12 -18.55 24.16
CA ASP A 101 -37.25 -18.66 25.09
C ASP A 101 -37.48 -17.37 25.90
N ASP A 102 -36.62 -16.36 25.75
CA ASP A 102 -36.75 -15.08 26.44
C ASP A 102 -37.74 -14.14 25.73
N LYS A 103 -38.64 -13.52 26.51
CA LYS A 103 -39.75 -12.68 26.00
C LYS A 103 -39.26 -11.40 25.32
N ASP A 104 -38.00 -11.02 25.53
CA ASP A 104 -37.36 -9.83 24.99
C ASP A 104 -36.59 -10.06 23.67
N MET A 105 -36.69 -11.26 23.06
CA MET A 105 -36.01 -11.55 21.79
C MET A 105 -36.57 -10.73 20.63
N LYS A 106 -35.94 -9.59 20.33
CA LYS A 106 -36.10 -8.87 19.07
C LYS A 106 -34.95 -9.24 18.12
N ILE A 107 -35.30 -9.96 17.06
CA ILE A 107 -34.41 -10.49 16.01
C ILE A 107 -33.63 -9.38 15.25
N ASP A 108 -34.00 -8.10 15.42
CA ASP A 108 -33.41 -6.94 14.73
C ASP A 108 -33.33 -5.70 15.63
N ALA A 109 -32.66 -5.83 16.78
CA ALA A 109 -32.64 -4.80 17.81
C ALA A 109 -31.51 -3.79 17.62
N ARG A 110 -31.73 -2.77 16.78
CA ARG A 110 -31.02 -1.49 16.95
C ARG A 110 -31.61 -0.77 18.15
N LYS A 111 -30.78 -0.36 19.11
CA LYS A 111 -31.24 0.36 20.31
C LYS A 111 -30.39 1.61 20.56
N GLU A 112 -31.06 2.65 21.06
CA GLU A 112 -30.36 3.78 21.70
C GLU A 112 -29.78 3.28 23.04
N PRO A 113 -28.50 3.57 23.35
CA PRO A 113 -27.92 3.25 24.64
C PRO A 113 -28.78 3.81 25.79
N GLY A 114 -29.21 2.93 26.70
CA GLY A 114 -29.98 3.31 27.90
C GLY A 114 -31.50 3.13 27.83
N ALA A 115 -32.08 2.66 26.72
CA ALA A 115 -33.52 2.40 26.63
C ALA A 115 -33.91 0.98 27.13
N ALA A 116 -34.78 0.94 28.17
CA ALA A 116 -35.40 -0.23 28.83
C ALA A 116 -34.44 -1.33 29.35
N THR A 117 -34.95 -2.21 30.23
CA THR A 117 -34.22 -3.35 30.81
C THR A 117 -33.48 -4.13 29.72
N LYS A 118 -32.16 -4.30 29.89
CA LYS A 118 -31.35 -5.07 28.94
C LYS A 118 -31.67 -6.57 29.13
N PRO A 119 -31.98 -7.30 28.05
CA PRO A 119 -32.14 -8.75 28.14
C PRO A 119 -30.83 -9.37 28.63
N VAL A 120 -30.95 -10.46 29.40
CA VAL A 120 -29.79 -11.14 29.98
C VAL A 120 -29.11 -11.95 28.89
N GLU A 121 -27.90 -11.55 28.52
CA GLU A 121 -27.07 -12.32 27.60
C GLU A 121 -26.49 -13.55 28.32
N GLY A 122 -26.64 -14.72 27.70
CA GLY A 122 -25.93 -15.94 28.07
C GLY A 122 -24.59 -16.07 27.36
N ASN A 123 -24.04 -17.29 27.36
CA ASN A 123 -22.75 -17.61 26.73
C ASN A 123 -22.89 -18.40 25.41
N VAL A 124 -24.11 -18.64 24.96
CA VAL A 124 -24.40 -19.38 23.72
C VAL A 124 -24.90 -18.41 22.67
N LEU A 125 -24.30 -18.47 21.48
CA LEU A 125 -24.71 -17.69 20.32
C LEU A 125 -25.80 -18.45 19.53
N TYR A 126 -26.98 -17.86 19.44
CA TYR A 126 -28.13 -18.43 18.72
C TYR A 126 -28.26 -17.84 17.32
N ASP A 127 -28.33 -18.71 16.31
CA ASP A 127 -28.61 -18.29 14.94
C ASP A 127 -30.07 -17.84 14.77
N THR A 128 -30.29 -16.86 13.89
CA THR A 128 -31.61 -16.26 13.67
C THR A 128 -32.17 -16.49 12.27
N HIS A 129 -31.41 -17.11 11.37
CA HIS A 129 -31.70 -17.18 9.94
C HIS A 129 -32.38 -18.49 9.52
N GLY A 130 -32.27 -19.55 10.33
CA GLY A 130 -33.01 -20.80 10.14
C GLY A 130 -32.83 -21.41 8.73
N ALA A 131 -33.95 -21.74 8.06
CA ALA A 131 -33.92 -22.41 6.75
C ALA A 131 -33.26 -21.58 5.62
N TYR A 132 -33.05 -20.27 5.82
CA TYR A 132 -32.32 -19.43 4.85
C TYR A 132 -30.83 -19.77 4.77
N LEU A 133 -30.25 -20.43 5.78
CA LEU A 133 -28.84 -20.87 5.72
C LEU A 133 -28.64 -22.08 4.81
N GLU A 134 -29.62 -22.97 4.78
CA GLU A 134 -29.54 -24.23 4.04
C GLU A 134 -29.88 -24.06 2.56
N SER A 135 -30.65 -23.02 2.22
CA SER A 135 -31.09 -22.78 0.84
C SER A 135 -29.92 -22.52 -0.13
N PRO A 136 -28.96 -21.61 0.16
CA PRO A 136 -27.77 -21.44 -0.68
C PRO A 136 -26.91 -22.70 -0.76
N ARG A 137 -26.77 -23.46 0.34
CA ARG A 137 -26.02 -24.72 0.36
C ARG A 137 -26.64 -25.77 -0.55
N ARG A 138 -27.96 -25.94 -0.46
CA ARG A 138 -28.73 -26.90 -1.28
C ARG A 138 -28.65 -26.52 -2.76
N VAL A 139 -28.88 -25.27 -3.12
CA VAL A 139 -28.77 -24.79 -4.51
C VAL A 139 -27.34 -24.94 -5.02
N ALA A 140 -26.33 -24.67 -4.18
CA ALA A 140 -24.94 -24.84 -4.56
C ALA A 140 -24.60 -26.30 -4.91
N LYS A 141 -25.08 -27.24 -4.08
CA LYS A 141 -24.93 -28.68 -4.31
C LYS A 141 -25.71 -29.13 -5.55
N GLU A 142 -26.96 -28.68 -5.70
CA GLU A 142 -27.83 -28.99 -6.83
C GLU A 142 -27.18 -28.60 -8.16
N LEU A 143 -26.61 -27.40 -8.24
CA LEU A 143 -26.06 -26.84 -9.48
C LEU A 143 -24.55 -27.06 -9.64
N GLY A 144 -23.87 -27.66 -8.65
CA GLY A 144 -22.42 -27.88 -8.68
C GLY A 144 -21.62 -26.57 -8.74
N VAL A 145 -21.93 -25.62 -7.85
CA VAL A 145 -21.17 -24.35 -7.72
C VAL A 145 -20.46 -24.30 -6.37
N ALA A 146 -19.36 -23.54 -6.29
CA ALA A 146 -18.64 -23.34 -5.06
C ALA A 146 -19.54 -22.67 -3.99
N PHE A 147 -19.41 -23.12 -2.75
CA PHE A 147 -20.20 -22.62 -1.63
C PHE A 147 -19.31 -22.22 -0.46
N VAL A 148 -19.48 -20.99 0.03
CA VAL A 148 -18.79 -20.48 1.21
C VAL A 148 -19.77 -20.33 2.37
N ASP A 149 -19.53 -21.09 3.43
CA ASP A 149 -20.35 -21.11 4.65
C ASP A 149 -19.95 -19.99 5.61
N MET A 150 -20.30 -18.75 5.25
CA MET A 150 -20.03 -17.58 6.08
C MET A 150 -20.73 -17.63 7.44
N ASN A 151 -21.88 -18.30 7.55
CA ASN A 151 -22.56 -18.45 8.83
C ASN A 151 -21.68 -19.24 9.80
N LYS A 152 -21.24 -20.46 9.43
CA LYS A 152 -20.37 -21.28 10.27
C LYS A 152 -19.10 -20.54 10.69
N ILE A 153 -18.43 -19.91 9.71
CA ILE A 153 -17.19 -19.18 9.93
C ILE A 153 -17.35 -18.03 10.93
N THR A 154 -18.43 -17.23 10.77
CA THR A 154 -18.67 -16.09 11.65
C THR A 154 -19.30 -16.49 12.97
N HIS A 155 -20.05 -17.60 13.03
CA HIS A 155 -20.54 -18.21 14.27
C HIS A 155 -19.37 -18.60 15.16
N ASP A 156 -18.42 -19.38 14.64
CA ASP A 156 -17.25 -19.83 15.39
C ASP A 156 -16.45 -18.64 15.96
N LEU A 157 -16.27 -17.59 15.16
CA LEU A 157 -15.62 -16.36 15.59
C LEU A 157 -16.37 -15.69 16.75
N VAL A 158 -17.66 -15.39 16.57
CA VAL A 158 -18.45 -14.61 17.53
C VAL A 158 -18.68 -15.43 18.81
N GLN A 159 -18.96 -16.72 18.69
CA GLN A 159 -19.08 -17.66 19.81
C GLN A 159 -17.78 -17.78 20.59
N GLY A 160 -16.63 -17.87 19.90
CA GLY A 160 -15.31 -17.93 20.53
C GLY A 160 -14.92 -16.66 21.28
N MET A 161 -15.35 -15.49 20.79
CA MET A 161 -15.18 -14.21 21.51
C MET A 161 -16.14 -14.05 22.70
N GLY A 162 -17.28 -14.74 22.68
CA GLY A 162 -18.32 -14.62 23.71
C GLY A 162 -19.04 -13.25 23.68
N PRO A 163 -19.98 -13.02 24.62
CA PRO A 163 -20.85 -11.84 24.58
C PRO A 163 -20.09 -10.52 24.77
N VAL A 164 -19.05 -10.47 25.60
CA VAL A 164 -18.37 -9.20 25.90
C VAL A 164 -17.46 -8.77 24.74
N GLU A 165 -16.50 -9.60 24.35
CA GLU A 165 -15.49 -9.22 23.36
C GLU A 165 -16.07 -9.07 21.96
N SER A 166 -17.08 -9.87 21.60
CA SER A 166 -17.70 -9.82 20.27
C SER A 166 -18.28 -8.45 19.93
N LYS A 167 -18.64 -7.61 20.91
CA LYS A 167 -19.10 -6.23 20.70
C LYS A 167 -18.13 -5.40 19.87
N LYS A 168 -16.82 -5.68 19.95
CA LYS A 168 -15.77 -5.02 19.15
C LYS A 168 -15.95 -5.21 17.65
N LEU A 169 -16.65 -6.24 17.20
CA LEU A 169 -16.90 -6.48 15.77
C LEU A 169 -18.10 -5.67 15.25
N PHE A 170 -19.04 -5.32 16.12
CA PHE A 170 -20.34 -4.75 15.74
C PHE A 170 -20.40 -3.25 16.02
N MET A 171 -21.46 -2.61 15.54
CA MET A 171 -21.72 -1.17 15.70
C MET A 171 -22.20 -0.85 17.13
N TRP A 172 -21.29 -1.00 18.08
CA TRP A 172 -21.42 -0.64 19.49
C TRP A 172 -20.62 0.65 19.75
N VAL A 173 -21.31 1.78 19.74
CA VAL A 173 -20.73 3.12 19.86
C VAL A 173 -21.24 3.74 21.16
N GLN A 174 -20.32 4.22 22.00
CA GLN A 174 -20.69 4.90 23.23
C GLN A 174 -21.26 6.30 22.93
N PRO A 175 -22.24 6.78 23.71
CA PRO A 175 -22.69 8.16 23.62
C PRO A 175 -21.53 9.17 23.63
N GLN A 176 -21.70 10.26 22.90
CA GLN A 176 -20.74 11.38 22.77
C GLN A 176 -19.33 11.03 22.24
N THR A 177 -19.08 9.80 21.76
CA THR A 177 -17.77 9.41 21.21
C THR A 177 -17.63 9.66 19.70
N VAL A 178 -18.75 9.62 18.96
CA VAL A 178 -18.77 9.81 17.51
C VAL A 178 -19.76 10.92 17.16
N PRO A 179 -19.32 12.05 16.58
CA PRO A 179 -20.21 13.18 16.26
C PRO A 179 -21.39 12.81 15.35
N ALA A 180 -21.20 11.84 14.43
CA ALA A 180 -22.25 11.36 13.54
C ALA A 180 -23.34 10.53 14.24
N ILE A 181 -23.07 10.04 15.47
CA ILE A 181 -24.01 9.25 16.28
C ILE A 181 -23.89 9.73 17.75
N PRO A 182 -24.33 10.96 18.05
CA PRO A 182 -24.04 11.59 19.35
C PRO A 182 -24.67 10.86 20.54
N GLN A 183 -25.76 10.12 20.31
CA GLN A 183 -26.38 9.27 21.33
C GLN A 183 -25.75 7.89 21.46
N GLY A 184 -24.73 7.56 20.66
CA GLY A 184 -24.20 6.21 20.56
C GLY A 184 -25.15 5.24 19.84
N ARG A 185 -24.79 3.96 19.81
CA ARG A 185 -25.54 2.90 19.13
C ARG A 185 -25.21 1.55 19.74
N GLU A 186 -26.22 0.72 19.99
CA GLU A 186 -26.05 -0.72 20.21
C GLU A 186 -26.73 -1.46 19.05
N ASP A 187 -25.95 -2.03 18.14
CA ASP A 187 -26.43 -2.75 16.95
C ASP A 187 -25.65 -4.07 16.82
N ASN A 188 -26.38 -5.19 16.89
CA ASN A 188 -25.86 -6.55 16.86
C ASN A 188 -25.88 -7.18 15.45
N THR A 189 -26.28 -6.43 14.43
CA THR A 189 -26.42 -6.90 13.05
C THR A 189 -25.34 -6.31 12.16
N HIS A 190 -25.00 -5.04 12.36
CA HIS A 190 -24.06 -4.33 11.50
C HIS A 190 -22.66 -4.35 12.08
N LEU A 191 -21.70 -4.78 11.26
CA LEU A 191 -20.28 -4.72 11.60
C LEU A 191 -19.78 -3.27 11.59
N ASN A 192 -18.87 -2.94 12.50
CA ASN A 192 -18.05 -1.74 12.36
C ASN A 192 -16.88 -2.00 11.38
N VAL A 193 -16.01 -1.01 11.14
CA VAL A 193 -14.89 -1.15 10.19
C VAL A 193 -13.95 -2.31 10.57
N TYR A 194 -13.62 -2.43 11.86
CA TYR A 194 -12.78 -3.52 12.36
C TYR A 194 -13.43 -4.88 12.12
N GLY A 195 -14.70 -5.06 12.52
CA GLY A 195 -15.43 -6.31 12.30
C GLY A 195 -15.58 -6.66 10.82
N ALA A 196 -15.84 -5.67 9.96
CA ALA A 196 -15.93 -5.88 8.52
C ALA A 196 -14.60 -6.39 7.92
N ARG A 197 -13.46 -5.93 8.44
CA ARG A 197 -12.13 -6.43 8.02
C ARG A 197 -11.83 -7.84 8.50
N ILE A 198 -12.16 -8.15 9.75
CA ILE A 198 -12.01 -9.52 10.28
C ILE A 198 -12.87 -10.50 9.47
N VAL A 199 -14.14 -10.15 9.23
CA VAL A 199 -15.05 -11.00 8.44
C VAL A 199 -14.62 -11.09 6.98
N ALA A 200 -14.15 -10.00 6.36
CA ALA A 200 -13.62 -10.04 4.99
C ALA A 200 -12.37 -10.91 4.89
N LYS A 201 -11.45 -10.86 5.86
CA LYS A 201 -10.27 -11.73 5.93
C LYS A 201 -10.68 -13.21 5.93
N LEU A 202 -11.63 -13.57 6.80
CA LEU A 202 -12.15 -14.93 6.89
C LEU A 202 -12.88 -15.36 5.61
N ALA A 203 -13.66 -14.45 5.00
CA ALA A 203 -14.31 -14.70 3.72
C ALA A 203 -13.28 -15.00 2.62
N VAL A 204 -12.19 -14.24 2.52
CA VAL A 204 -11.15 -14.47 1.51
C VAL A 204 -10.36 -15.76 1.77
N GLN A 205 -10.10 -16.11 3.03
CA GLN A 205 -9.53 -17.42 3.37
C GLN A 205 -10.42 -18.57 2.88
N ALA A 206 -11.74 -18.45 3.07
CA ALA A 206 -12.68 -19.45 2.59
C ALA A 206 -12.79 -19.45 1.05
N ILE A 207 -12.80 -18.28 0.41
CA ILE A 207 -12.78 -18.15 -1.06
C ILE A 207 -11.52 -18.82 -1.63
N ALA A 208 -10.34 -18.60 -1.05
CA ALA A 208 -9.10 -19.23 -1.52
C ALA A 208 -9.17 -20.76 -1.48
N LYS A 209 -9.90 -21.32 -0.50
CA LYS A 209 -10.10 -22.76 -0.36
C LYS A 209 -11.13 -23.30 -1.36
N GLU A 210 -12.29 -22.67 -1.44
CA GLU A 210 -13.42 -23.13 -2.26
C GLU A 210 -13.27 -22.76 -3.75
N VAL A 211 -12.40 -21.78 -4.05
CA VAL A 211 -12.07 -21.29 -5.39
C VAL A 211 -10.53 -21.21 -5.52
N PRO A 212 -9.83 -22.34 -5.69
CA PRO A 212 -8.35 -22.37 -5.69
C PRO A 212 -7.69 -21.46 -6.73
N ALA A 213 -8.38 -21.19 -7.85
CA ALA A 213 -7.91 -20.26 -8.88
C ALA A 213 -7.71 -18.82 -8.34
N LEU A 214 -8.43 -18.42 -7.29
CA LEU A 214 -8.28 -17.11 -6.67
C LEU A 214 -7.19 -17.08 -5.57
N ALA A 215 -6.72 -18.24 -5.10
CA ALA A 215 -5.78 -18.32 -3.97
C ALA A 215 -4.45 -17.61 -4.25
N GLY A 216 -3.92 -17.70 -5.48
CA GLY A 216 -2.67 -17.05 -5.88
C GLY A 216 -2.72 -15.51 -5.84
N TYR A 217 -3.93 -14.94 -5.86
CA TYR A 217 -4.15 -13.50 -5.83
C TYR A 217 -4.41 -12.97 -4.43
N VAL A 218 -4.60 -13.82 -3.41
CA VAL A 218 -4.88 -13.36 -2.06
C VAL A 218 -3.65 -12.66 -1.46
N ARG A 219 -3.89 -11.53 -0.80
CA ARG A 219 -2.89 -10.73 -0.09
C ARG A 219 -3.39 -10.43 1.31
N TYR A 220 -2.46 -10.40 2.27
CA TYR A 220 -2.73 -9.96 3.63
C TYR A 220 -1.78 -8.81 3.95
N TYR A 221 -2.36 -7.72 4.42
CA TYR A 221 -1.65 -6.55 4.93
C TYR A 221 -2.07 -6.33 6.38
N ASP A 222 -1.14 -5.86 7.21
CA ASP A 222 -1.46 -5.50 8.59
C ASP A 222 -2.41 -4.30 8.60
N TYR A 223 -2.14 -3.30 7.76
CA TYR A 223 -2.98 -2.11 7.57
C TYR A 223 -3.24 -1.79 6.10
N VAL A 224 -4.38 -1.15 5.82
CA VAL A 224 -4.76 -0.62 4.51
C VAL A 224 -5.12 0.86 4.66
N VAL A 225 -4.54 1.71 3.84
CA VAL A 225 -4.84 3.15 3.77
C VAL A 225 -5.70 3.42 2.54
N ALA A 226 -6.85 4.07 2.72
CA ALA A 226 -7.74 4.40 1.61
C ALA A 226 -8.58 5.65 1.90
N LYS A 227 -8.52 6.64 0.99
CA LYS A 227 -9.26 7.90 1.11
C LYS A 227 -10.77 7.74 1.00
N ASP A 228 -11.25 6.66 0.37
CA ASP A 228 -12.66 6.36 0.17
C ASP A 228 -13.32 5.63 1.35
N GLY A 229 -12.58 5.43 2.46
CA GLY A 229 -13.05 4.72 3.65
C GLY A 229 -13.06 3.19 3.52
N SER A 230 -12.47 2.64 2.45
CA SER A 230 -12.35 1.18 2.26
C SER A 230 -11.18 0.54 3.03
N GLY A 231 -10.34 1.34 3.70
CA GLY A 231 -9.17 0.95 4.49
C GLY A 231 -9.37 1.06 6.00
N ASP A 232 -8.31 0.79 6.75
CA ASP A 232 -8.20 1.05 8.20
C ASP A 232 -8.02 2.54 8.51
N PHE A 233 -7.29 3.25 7.65
CA PHE A 233 -6.89 4.65 7.85
C PHE A 233 -7.17 5.49 6.60
N PHE A 234 -7.36 6.79 6.80
CA PHE A 234 -7.56 7.73 5.70
C PHE A 234 -6.24 8.32 5.19
N THR A 235 -5.24 8.39 6.06
CA THR A 235 -3.91 8.94 5.74
C THR A 235 -2.81 7.89 5.97
N VAL A 236 -1.67 8.08 5.32
CA VAL A 236 -0.51 7.19 5.48
C VAL A 236 0.14 7.42 6.85
N GLN A 237 0.17 8.67 7.34
CA GLN A 237 0.73 8.96 8.65
C GLN A 237 -0.01 8.25 9.79
N GLU A 238 -1.35 8.23 9.77
CA GLU A 238 -2.16 7.52 10.79
C GLU A 238 -1.80 6.03 10.86
N ALA A 239 -1.58 5.40 9.69
CA ALA A 239 -1.19 4.00 9.62
C ALA A 239 0.22 3.76 10.17
N ILE A 240 1.16 4.67 9.92
CA ILE A 240 2.52 4.61 10.49
C ILE A 240 2.47 4.79 12.01
N ASP A 241 1.69 5.74 12.50
CA ASP A 241 1.55 6.03 13.93
C ASP A 241 0.99 4.82 14.69
N ALA A 242 0.09 4.07 14.06
CA ALA A 242 -0.51 2.84 14.60
C ALA A 242 0.46 1.65 14.66
N VAL A 243 1.58 1.66 13.93
CA VAL A 243 2.59 0.59 14.00
C VAL A 243 3.21 0.58 15.39
N PRO A 244 3.25 -0.56 16.12
CA PRO A 244 3.95 -0.62 17.40
C PRO A 244 5.45 -0.30 17.27
N ASP A 245 5.98 0.49 18.19
CA ASP A 245 7.40 0.83 18.23
C ASP A 245 8.27 -0.41 18.48
N PHE A 246 9.46 -0.43 17.87
CA PHE A 246 10.50 -1.45 18.03
C PHE A 246 10.00 -2.89 17.82
N ARG A 247 9.10 -3.08 16.86
CA ARG A 247 8.55 -4.40 16.49
C ARG A 247 9.61 -5.30 15.82
N LYS A 248 10.42 -5.96 16.66
CA LYS A 248 11.50 -6.85 16.23
C LYS A 248 10.97 -8.18 15.71
N GLY A 249 11.66 -8.78 14.74
CA GLY A 249 11.39 -10.12 14.24
C GLY A 249 10.14 -10.25 13.36
N VAL A 250 9.41 -9.16 13.12
CA VAL A 250 8.22 -9.14 12.26
C VAL A 250 8.20 -7.84 11.46
N ARG A 251 7.84 -7.93 10.18
CA ARG A 251 7.64 -6.78 9.29
C ARG A 251 6.18 -6.36 9.33
N THR A 252 5.92 -5.06 9.45
CA THR A 252 4.56 -4.50 9.34
C THR A 252 4.33 -4.03 7.91
N THR A 253 3.27 -4.53 7.29
CA THR A 253 2.93 -4.28 5.89
C THR A 253 1.70 -3.40 5.77
N ILE A 254 1.84 -2.27 5.06
CA ILE A 254 0.79 -1.28 4.88
C ILE A 254 0.51 -1.13 3.39
N LEU A 255 -0.69 -1.50 2.97
CA LEU A 255 -1.17 -1.23 1.61
C LEU A 255 -1.67 0.22 1.52
N ILE A 256 -1.20 0.97 0.55
CA ILE A 256 -1.68 2.32 0.25
C ILE A 256 -2.47 2.24 -1.05
N ARG A 257 -3.79 2.46 -0.99
CA ARG A 257 -4.62 2.45 -2.19
C ARG A 257 -4.30 3.63 -3.12
N LYS A 258 -4.78 3.54 -4.36
CA LYS A 258 -4.65 4.60 -5.35
C LYS A 258 -5.20 5.93 -4.82
N GLY A 259 -4.45 7.00 -5.01
CA GLY A 259 -4.85 8.35 -4.61
C GLY A 259 -3.66 9.25 -4.32
N VAL A 260 -3.92 10.55 -4.32
CA VAL A 260 -2.95 11.56 -3.88
C VAL A 260 -3.19 11.87 -2.40
N TYR A 261 -2.20 11.55 -1.57
CA TYR A 261 -2.14 11.78 -0.14
C TYR A 261 -1.32 13.04 0.11
N LYS A 262 -2.01 14.15 0.37
CA LYS A 262 -1.39 15.45 0.64
C LYS A 262 -1.05 15.57 2.12
N GLU A 263 0.13 15.11 2.49
CA GLU A 263 0.60 15.07 3.88
C GLU A 263 2.13 15.09 3.96
N LYS A 264 2.67 15.52 5.11
CA LYS A 264 4.07 15.22 5.46
C LYS A 264 4.10 13.84 6.10
N LEU A 265 4.85 12.92 5.49
CA LEU A 265 5.06 11.59 6.05
C LEU A 265 6.34 11.57 6.88
N VAL A 266 6.26 11.00 8.07
CA VAL A 266 7.40 10.69 8.93
C VAL A 266 7.30 9.23 9.32
N VAL A 267 8.35 8.45 9.03
CA VAL A 267 8.59 7.10 9.56
C VAL A 267 9.67 7.23 10.62
N PRO A 268 9.32 7.35 11.92
CA PRO A 268 10.28 7.52 13.01
C PRO A 268 11.28 6.36 13.11
N GLU A 269 12.42 6.60 13.74
CA GLU A 269 13.45 5.56 14.00
C GLU A 269 12.90 4.37 14.79
N SER A 270 11.89 4.61 15.65
CA SER A 270 11.21 3.56 16.42
C SER A 270 10.38 2.62 15.56
N LYS A 271 9.92 3.05 14.37
CA LYS A 271 9.09 2.25 13.45
C LYS A 271 9.99 1.40 12.55
N ILE A 272 10.62 0.40 13.15
CA ILE A 272 11.51 -0.55 12.45
C ILE A 272 10.71 -1.53 11.58
N ASN A 273 11.32 -2.03 10.49
CA ASN A 273 10.76 -3.10 9.65
C ASN A 273 9.38 -2.78 9.04
N VAL A 274 9.16 -1.55 8.60
CA VAL A 274 7.90 -1.14 7.95
C VAL A 274 8.00 -1.29 6.43
N SER A 275 6.93 -1.78 5.83
CA SER A 275 6.74 -1.83 4.37
C SER A 275 5.53 -1.03 3.95
N LEU A 276 5.74 -0.08 3.04
CA LEU A 276 4.67 0.62 2.33
C LEU A 276 4.53 0.02 0.93
N ILE A 277 3.36 -0.50 0.60
CA ILE A 277 3.06 -1.12 -0.70
C ILE A 277 1.98 -0.28 -1.38
N GLY A 278 2.32 0.39 -2.46
CA GLY A 278 1.39 1.21 -3.23
C GLY A 278 0.59 0.38 -4.23
N GLN A 279 -0.71 0.62 -4.29
CA GLN A 279 -1.49 0.36 -5.49
C GLN A 279 -1.07 1.37 -6.57
N GLU A 280 -1.11 0.98 -7.85
CA GLU A 280 -0.79 1.89 -8.96
C GLU A 280 -1.54 3.23 -8.84
N GLY A 281 -0.78 4.33 -8.85
CA GLY A 281 -1.29 5.69 -8.64
C GLY A 281 -1.39 6.13 -7.18
N ALA A 282 -0.76 5.42 -6.23
CA ALA A 282 -0.52 5.90 -4.88
C ALA A 282 0.61 6.96 -4.88
N VAL A 283 0.27 8.19 -4.48
CA VAL A 283 1.17 9.34 -4.47
C VAL A 283 1.15 10.00 -3.10
N ILE A 284 2.31 10.17 -2.47
CA ILE A 284 2.50 10.98 -1.27
C ILE A 284 3.13 12.30 -1.70
N SER A 285 2.43 13.41 -1.47
CA SER A 285 2.74 14.71 -2.06
C SER A 285 2.64 15.84 -1.05
N ASN A 286 3.55 16.81 -1.14
CA ASN A 286 3.50 18.09 -0.45
C ASN A 286 4.22 19.16 -1.29
N ASP A 287 4.22 20.42 -0.88
CA ASP A 287 4.74 21.56 -1.65
C ASP A 287 5.59 22.52 -0.79
N ASP A 288 6.31 21.97 0.19
CA ASP A 288 7.24 22.74 1.00
C ASP A 288 8.57 22.95 0.28
N TYR A 289 9.20 24.11 0.52
CA TYR A 289 10.49 24.47 -0.07
C TYR A 289 11.32 25.26 0.95
N ALA A 290 12.63 25.32 0.75
CA ALA A 290 13.55 25.80 1.79
C ALA A 290 13.27 27.22 2.28
N ASP A 291 12.88 28.12 1.38
CA ASP A 291 12.56 29.51 1.72
C ASP A 291 11.10 29.73 2.17
N LYS A 292 10.24 28.69 2.13
CA LYS A 292 8.89 28.76 2.66
C LYS A 292 8.95 28.98 4.17
N LEU A 293 8.14 29.90 4.67
CA LEU A 293 8.04 30.14 6.11
C LEU A 293 7.19 29.05 6.77
N ASN A 294 7.68 28.51 7.88
CA ASN A 294 6.93 27.62 8.75
C ASN A 294 5.85 28.42 9.52
N ARG A 295 5.07 27.74 10.36
CA ARG A 295 3.99 28.37 11.15
C ARG A 295 4.48 29.41 12.17
N LEU A 296 5.78 29.43 12.46
CA LEU A 296 6.42 30.39 13.36
C LEU A 296 7.08 31.57 12.59
N GLY A 297 6.98 31.60 11.26
CA GLY A 297 7.57 32.64 10.43
C GLY A 297 9.04 32.43 10.06
N GLU A 298 9.59 31.23 10.26
CA GLU A 298 11.00 30.90 9.99
C GLU A 298 11.13 30.10 8.70
N LYS A 299 12.22 30.29 7.96
CA LYS A 299 12.52 29.47 6.77
C LYS A 299 12.65 27.99 7.15
N MET A 300 12.01 27.11 6.38
CA MET A 300 12.06 25.66 6.60
C MET A 300 13.46 25.07 6.38
N GLY A 301 14.25 25.64 5.46
CA GLY A 301 15.50 25.07 4.98
C GLY A 301 15.31 23.79 4.16
N THR A 302 16.38 23.31 3.52
CA THR A 302 16.33 22.12 2.66
C THR A 302 15.75 20.91 3.40
N SER A 303 16.27 20.59 4.59
CA SER A 303 15.78 19.45 5.36
C SER A 303 14.32 19.62 5.79
N GLY A 304 13.87 20.82 6.17
CA GLY A 304 12.48 21.08 6.58
C GLY A 304 11.48 21.03 5.41
N SER A 305 11.97 21.17 4.17
CA SER A 305 11.13 21.12 2.97
C SER A 305 10.64 19.73 2.59
N SER A 306 11.15 18.66 3.22
CA SER A 306 10.83 17.30 2.78
C SER A 306 9.34 16.97 2.88
N THR A 307 8.82 16.30 1.84
CA THR A 307 7.51 15.66 1.87
C THR A 307 7.53 14.41 2.74
N CYS A 308 8.58 13.60 2.63
CA CYS A 308 8.71 12.36 3.40
C CYS A 308 10.03 12.28 4.17
N TYR A 309 9.98 11.79 5.40
CA TYR A 309 11.15 11.50 6.24
C TYR A 309 11.17 10.02 6.62
N ILE A 310 12.17 9.30 6.13
CA ILE A 310 12.37 7.88 6.40
C ILE A 310 13.53 7.73 7.37
N TYR A 311 13.23 7.69 8.67
CA TYR A 311 14.23 7.45 9.72
C TYR A 311 14.30 5.99 10.15
N GLY A 312 13.18 5.26 10.11
CA GLY A 312 13.11 3.85 10.46
C GLY A 312 14.09 2.98 9.64
N PRO A 313 14.91 2.13 10.29
CA PRO A 313 15.74 1.16 9.58
C PRO A 313 14.90 0.02 8.99
N ASP A 314 15.48 -0.70 8.03
CA ASP A 314 14.84 -1.85 7.36
C ASP A 314 13.53 -1.50 6.64
N PHE A 315 13.37 -0.21 6.33
CA PHE A 315 12.23 0.33 5.61
C PHE A 315 12.19 -0.21 4.19
N TYR A 316 10.99 -0.57 3.75
CA TYR A 316 10.74 -0.94 2.36
C TYR A 316 9.59 -0.14 1.78
N ALA A 317 9.73 0.31 0.54
CA ALA A 317 8.62 0.83 -0.25
C ALA A 317 8.59 0.20 -1.63
N GLU A 318 7.38 -0.10 -2.11
CA GLU A 318 7.13 -0.59 -3.47
C GLU A 318 5.96 0.13 -4.12
N ASN A 319 6.08 0.48 -5.41
CA ASN A 319 5.01 1.07 -6.21
C ASN A 319 4.41 2.37 -5.64
N ILE A 320 5.23 3.22 -5.00
CA ILE A 320 4.81 4.51 -4.44
C ILE A 320 5.51 5.66 -5.16
N THR A 321 4.76 6.74 -5.40
CA THR A 321 5.33 8.02 -5.81
C THR A 321 5.52 8.94 -4.61
N PHE A 322 6.75 9.36 -4.36
CA PHE A 322 7.11 10.41 -3.42
C PHE A 322 7.35 11.70 -4.21
N GLU A 323 6.54 12.73 -3.96
CA GLU A 323 6.52 13.95 -4.76
C GLU A 323 6.71 15.19 -3.87
N ASN A 324 7.55 16.12 -4.31
CA ASN A 324 7.45 17.51 -3.92
C ASN A 324 6.94 18.35 -5.10
N ALA A 325 5.73 18.88 -4.96
CA ALA A 325 5.00 19.60 -5.99
C ALA A 325 5.26 21.12 -5.97
N ALA A 326 6.22 21.62 -5.18
CA ALA A 326 6.47 23.05 -5.03
C ALA A 326 6.95 23.75 -6.32
N GLY A 327 7.43 23.00 -7.32
CA GLY A 327 7.95 23.56 -8.56
C GLY A 327 9.42 24.01 -8.47
N PRO A 328 9.91 24.81 -9.41
CA PRO A 328 11.31 25.28 -9.46
C PRO A 328 11.56 26.45 -8.49
N VAL A 329 11.34 26.24 -7.20
CA VAL A 329 11.38 27.28 -6.14
C VAL A 329 12.67 27.26 -5.31
N GLY A 330 13.75 26.71 -5.86
CA GLY A 330 14.94 26.35 -5.09
C GLY A 330 14.81 24.95 -4.49
N GLN A 331 15.44 24.71 -3.34
CA GLN A 331 15.49 23.39 -2.72
C GLN A 331 14.11 22.96 -2.23
N ALA A 332 13.64 21.80 -2.68
CA ALA A 332 12.34 21.24 -2.32
C ALA A 332 12.41 19.70 -2.35
N VAL A 333 12.56 19.10 -1.17
CA VAL A 333 12.85 17.65 -1.05
C VAL A 333 11.57 16.83 -1.17
N ALA A 334 11.59 15.80 -2.00
CA ALA A 334 10.49 14.83 -2.10
C ALA A 334 10.64 13.73 -1.04
N CYS A 335 11.85 13.19 -0.89
CA CYS A 335 12.11 12.16 0.10
C CYS A 335 13.48 12.35 0.76
N PHE A 336 13.46 12.39 2.09
CA PHE A 336 14.62 12.43 2.96
C PHE A 336 14.79 11.05 3.60
N VAL A 337 15.94 10.42 3.38
CA VAL A 337 16.19 9.04 3.84
C VAL A 337 17.41 9.00 4.75
N ASN A 338 17.17 8.68 6.02
CA ASN A 338 18.19 8.49 7.06
C ASN A 338 18.34 7.01 7.45
N GLY A 339 17.25 6.24 7.47
CA GLY A 339 17.28 4.84 7.92
C GLY A 339 18.28 3.96 7.17
N ASP A 340 18.96 3.07 7.88
CA ASP A 340 19.86 2.07 7.29
C ASP A 340 19.07 0.89 6.68
N ARG A 341 19.64 0.25 5.66
CA ARG A 341 19.03 -0.83 4.87
C ARG A 341 17.67 -0.45 4.26
N ALA A 342 17.53 0.83 3.86
CA ALA A 342 16.33 1.30 3.20
C ALA A 342 16.27 0.77 1.75
N TYR A 343 15.14 0.18 1.38
CA TYR A 343 14.96 -0.39 0.04
C TYR A 343 13.68 0.14 -0.64
N PHE A 344 13.84 0.78 -1.79
CA PHE A 344 12.77 1.24 -2.66
C PHE A 344 12.77 0.44 -3.97
N LYS A 345 11.63 -0.13 -4.33
CA LYS A 345 11.44 -0.89 -5.58
C LYS A 345 10.30 -0.32 -6.39
N HIS A 346 10.49 -0.07 -7.69
CA HIS A 346 9.43 0.51 -8.54
C HIS A 346 8.81 1.81 -7.98
N CYS A 347 9.59 2.56 -7.20
CA CYS A 347 9.16 3.84 -6.64
C CYS A 347 9.48 4.99 -7.60
N ARG A 348 8.74 6.08 -7.48
CA ARG A 348 8.97 7.32 -8.21
C ARG A 348 9.33 8.43 -7.24
N PHE A 349 10.34 9.23 -7.56
CA PHE A 349 10.76 10.40 -6.78
C PHE A 349 10.68 11.62 -7.69
N LEU A 350 9.70 12.49 -7.44
CA LEU A 350 9.35 13.60 -8.32
C LEU A 350 9.65 14.94 -7.64
N GLY A 351 10.37 15.81 -8.32
CA GLY A 351 10.70 17.13 -7.81
C GLY A 351 11.46 17.98 -8.83
N PHE A 352 12.15 19.00 -8.31
CA PHE A 352 13.01 19.89 -9.08
C PHE A 352 14.42 19.91 -8.51
N GLN A 353 14.76 20.89 -7.68
CA GLN A 353 16.07 20.93 -7.03
C GLN A 353 16.02 20.18 -5.70
N ASP A 354 17.05 19.39 -5.41
CA ASP A 354 17.19 18.62 -4.16
C ASP A 354 16.09 17.55 -3.95
N THR A 355 15.70 16.81 -5.01
CA THR A 355 14.55 15.89 -4.95
C THR A 355 14.71 14.73 -3.96
N LEU A 356 15.85 14.01 -4.00
CA LEU A 356 16.13 12.85 -3.16
C LEU A 356 17.33 13.14 -2.25
N TYR A 357 17.08 13.22 -0.95
CA TYR A 357 18.08 13.50 0.06
C TYR A 357 18.49 12.23 0.82
N THR A 358 19.63 11.66 0.43
CA THR A 358 20.26 10.46 1.02
C THR A 358 21.10 10.86 2.25
N TYR A 359 20.39 11.15 3.36
CA TYR A 359 20.90 11.85 4.53
C TYR A 359 21.57 10.97 5.60
N GLY A 360 21.43 9.65 5.62
CA GLY A 360 22.01 8.86 6.72
C GLY A 360 23.53 8.65 6.57
N LYS A 361 24.36 9.13 7.52
CA LYS A 361 25.84 9.02 7.45
C LYS A 361 26.36 7.58 7.54
N HIS A 362 25.58 6.72 8.17
CA HIS A 362 25.82 5.29 8.29
C HIS A 362 24.72 4.47 7.61
N SER A 363 23.97 5.11 6.71
CA SER A 363 22.86 4.48 5.99
C SER A 363 23.35 3.90 4.67
N ARG A 364 22.85 2.70 4.41
CA ARG A 364 22.92 2.00 3.13
C ARG A 364 21.53 1.97 2.52
N GLN A 365 21.45 2.32 1.25
CA GLN A 365 20.17 2.46 0.56
C GLN A 365 20.22 1.77 -0.80
N TYR A 366 19.14 1.09 -1.15
CA TYR A 366 19.00 0.40 -2.43
C TYR A 366 17.75 0.87 -3.15
N TYR A 367 17.90 1.28 -4.40
CA TYR A 367 16.82 1.73 -5.28
C TYR A 367 16.83 0.83 -6.51
N GLU A 368 15.78 0.05 -6.72
CA GLU A 368 15.66 -0.90 -7.82
C GLU A 368 14.48 -0.56 -8.72
N ASP A 369 14.73 -0.47 -10.03
CA ASP A 369 13.70 -0.20 -11.04
C ASP A 369 12.87 1.07 -10.72
N CYS A 370 13.50 2.06 -10.07
CA CYS A 370 12.89 3.33 -9.68
C CYS A 370 13.00 4.38 -10.79
N TYR A 371 12.13 5.39 -10.72
CA TYR A 371 12.22 6.60 -11.53
C TYR A 371 12.52 7.79 -10.62
N ILE A 372 13.58 8.54 -10.91
CA ILE A 372 13.95 9.75 -10.17
C ILE A 372 14.06 10.90 -11.15
N GLU A 373 13.34 11.99 -10.94
CA GLU A 373 13.46 13.20 -11.75
C GLU A 373 13.82 14.44 -10.95
N GLY A 374 14.48 15.38 -11.61
CA GLY A 374 14.79 16.67 -11.02
C GLY A 374 15.68 17.52 -11.90
N THR A 375 16.41 18.46 -11.29
CA THR A 375 17.12 19.51 -12.01
C THR A 375 18.54 19.75 -11.50
N VAL A 376 18.69 20.43 -10.37
CA VAL A 376 19.97 20.72 -9.71
C VAL A 376 20.07 19.83 -8.49
N ASP A 377 21.17 19.10 -8.38
CA ASP A 377 21.53 18.30 -7.20
C ASP A 377 20.42 17.35 -6.75
N PHE A 378 19.64 16.83 -7.71
CA PHE A 378 18.38 16.18 -7.36
C PHE A 378 18.55 14.81 -6.71
N ILE A 379 19.78 14.28 -6.66
CA ILE A 379 20.21 13.18 -5.78
C ILE A 379 21.42 13.66 -4.98
N PHE A 380 21.30 13.84 -3.67
CA PHE A 380 22.37 14.43 -2.85
C PHE A 380 22.40 13.88 -1.43
N GLY A 381 23.51 14.14 -0.72
CA GLY A 381 23.79 13.60 0.61
C GLY A 381 25.02 12.67 0.65
N TRP A 382 25.17 11.94 1.76
CA TRP A 382 26.43 11.26 2.12
C TRP A 382 26.29 9.75 2.37
N SER A 383 25.09 9.18 2.17
CA SER A 383 24.86 7.74 2.35
C SER A 383 25.62 6.89 1.33
N THR A 384 25.81 5.61 1.64
CA THR A 384 26.22 4.61 0.66
C THR A 384 24.98 4.14 -0.10
N VAL A 385 24.91 4.38 -1.40
CA VAL A 385 23.67 4.16 -2.17
C VAL A 385 23.96 3.41 -3.45
N VAL A 386 23.11 2.42 -3.74
CA VAL A 386 23.06 1.76 -5.05
C VAL A 386 21.74 2.06 -5.73
N PHE A 387 21.82 2.60 -6.94
CA PHE A 387 20.70 2.70 -7.88
C PHE A 387 20.87 1.62 -8.94
N ASN A 388 19.91 0.72 -9.09
CA ASN A 388 19.98 -0.42 -10.00
C ASN A 388 18.80 -0.41 -10.96
N ARG A 389 19.07 -0.38 -12.27
CA ARG A 389 18.07 -0.30 -13.35
C ARG A 389 17.09 0.87 -13.22
N CYS A 390 17.49 1.93 -12.51
CA CYS A 390 16.68 3.13 -12.38
C CYS A 390 16.68 3.96 -13.66
N THR A 391 15.59 4.70 -13.89
CA THR A 391 15.56 5.82 -14.82
C THR A 391 15.83 7.11 -14.06
N ILE A 392 16.83 7.85 -14.49
CA ILE A 392 17.27 9.11 -13.89
C ILE A 392 16.98 10.21 -14.91
N HIS A 393 16.08 11.13 -14.60
CA HIS A 393 15.47 12.04 -15.57
C HIS A 393 15.75 13.51 -15.25
N SER A 394 16.47 14.21 -16.13
CA SER A 394 16.78 15.64 -15.98
C SER A 394 15.75 16.53 -16.66
N LYS A 395 15.09 17.38 -15.88
CA LYS A 395 14.04 18.30 -16.37
C LYS A 395 14.56 19.64 -16.88
N ARG A 396 15.82 19.97 -16.54
CA ARG A 396 16.53 21.16 -17.01
C ARG A 396 18.04 20.93 -16.93
N ASP A 397 18.82 21.83 -17.52
CA ASP A 397 20.27 21.87 -17.37
C ASP A 397 20.68 21.94 -15.88
N GLY A 398 21.70 21.18 -15.48
CA GLY A 398 22.02 21.05 -14.07
C GLY A 398 22.96 19.90 -13.74
N TYR A 399 22.70 19.26 -12.60
CA TYR A 399 23.59 18.26 -12.00
C TYR A 399 22.74 17.11 -11.48
N VAL A 400 23.06 15.89 -11.93
CA VAL A 400 22.34 14.69 -11.50
C VAL A 400 22.57 14.44 -10.02
N THR A 401 23.84 14.47 -9.58
CA THR A 401 24.18 14.19 -8.20
C THR A 401 25.03 15.27 -7.54
N ALA A 402 24.86 15.42 -6.23
CA ALA A 402 25.74 16.21 -5.37
C ALA A 402 26.14 15.45 -4.09
N PRO A 403 27.01 14.42 -4.21
CA PRO A 403 27.43 13.65 -3.05
C PRO A 403 28.28 14.47 -2.08
N SER A 404 28.13 14.17 -0.80
CA SER A 404 28.92 14.71 0.32
C SER A 404 29.60 13.59 1.12
N THR A 405 29.97 12.51 0.44
CA THR A 405 30.65 11.34 1.00
C THR A 405 31.83 11.75 1.90
N ASP A 406 31.85 11.26 3.14
CA ASP A 406 32.91 11.59 4.09
C ASP A 406 34.26 10.97 3.71
N GLN A 407 35.33 11.62 4.16
CA GLN A 407 36.68 11.06 4.09
C GLN A 407 36.73 9.67 4.74
N GLY A 408 37.37 8.72 4.06
CA GLY A 408 37.52 7.34 4.55
C GLY A 408 36.33 6.42 4.29
N LYS A 409 35.19 6.93 3.80
CA LYS A 409 34.10 6.07 3.33
C LYS A 409 34.51 5.38 2.04
N LYS A 410 34.32 4.05 1.99
CA LYS A 410 34.71 3.23 0.83
C LYS A 410 33.82 3.44 -0.40
N TYR A 411 32.53 3.73 -0.17
CA TYR A 411 31.55 3.90 -1.23
C TYR A 411 30.63 5.08 -0.94
N GLY A 412 30.43 5.94 -1.94
CA GLY A 412 29.32 6.90 -2.01
C GLY A 412 28.18 6.36 -2.86
N TYR A 413 27.94 6.97 -4.02
CA TYR A 413 26.90 6.53 -4.95
C TYR A 413 27.43 5.59 -6.02
N VAL A 414 26.65 4.54 -6.30
CA VAL A 414 26.90 3.60 -7.39
C VAL A 414 25.63 3.41 -8.21
N PHE A 415 25.71 3.68 -9.51
CA PHE A 415 24.63 3.49 -10.47
C PHE A 415 24.95 2.25 -11.32
N TYR A 416 23.99 1.34 -11.39
CA TYR A 416 24.09 0.07 -12.09
C TYR A 416 23.00 -0.04 -13.14
N ASP A 417 23.40 -0.20 -14.41
CA ASP A 417 22.47 -0.44 -15.52
C ASP A 417 21.32 0.59 -15.61
N CYS A 418 21.56 1.80 -15.08
CA CYS A 418 20.62 2.92 -15.09
C CYS A 418 20.53 3.58 -16.47
N LYS A 419 19.38 4.18 -16.78
CA LYS A 419 19.19 5.03 -17.95
C LYS A 419 19.11 6.50 -17.53
N LEU A 420 20.00 7.33 -18.06
CA LEU A 420 19.94 8.78 -17.88
C LEU A 420 19.21 9.39 -19.09
N THR A 421 18.11 10.09 -18.81
CA THR A 421 17.22 10.71 -19.80
C THR A 421 16.97 12.17 -19.43
N ALA A 422 16.41 12.95 -20.34
CA ALA A 422 16.06 14.34 -20.07
C ALA A 422 14.84 14.78 -20.87
N ASP A 423 14.22 15.86 -20.39
CA ASP A 423 13.20 16.59 -21.13
C ASP A 423 13.77 17.15 -22.45
N GLU A 424 12.87 17.43 -23.39
CA GLU A 424 13.25 18.02 -24.69
C GLU A 424 13.97 19.36 -24.49
N GLY A 425 15.06 19.56 -25.24
CA GLY A 425 15.85 20.80 -25.20
C GLY A 425 16.91 20.87 -24.10
N VAL A 426 16.91 19.96 -23.13
CA VAL A 426 17.95 19.86 -22.09
C VAL A 426 19.24 19.32 -22.69
N LYS A 427 20.37 20.03 -22.49
CA LYS A 427 21.65 19.72 -23.15
C LYS A 427 22.88 19.83 -22.26
N ASN A 428 22.77 20.54 -21.14
CA ASN A 428 23.91 20.89 -20.30
C ASN A 428 23.77 20.28 -18.90
N VAL A 429 23.87 18.96 -18.82
CA VAL A 429 23.79 18.23 -17.55
C VAL A 429 25.11 17.56 -17.22
N TYR A 430 25.55 17.73 -15.97
CA TYR A 430 26.68 17.01 -15.39
C TYR A 430 26.21 15.76 -14.62
N LEU A 431 27.01 14.71 -14.63
CA LEU A 431 26.80 13.47 -13.87
C LEU A 431 26.92 13.69 -12.35
N SER A 432 27.83 14.56 -11.92
CA SER A 432 28.03 14.88 -10.50
C SER A 432 28.78 16.19 -10.30
N ARG A 433 28.58 16.81 -9.14
CA ARG A 433 29.46 17.82 -8.56
C ARG A 433 29.66 17.60 -7.05
N PRO A 434 30.83 17.88 -6.47
CA PRO A 434 31.12 17.55 -5.08
C PRO A 434 30.53 18.58 -4.11
N TRP A 435 29.46 18.23 -3.39
CA TRP A 435 28.94 19.11 -2.33
C TRP A 435 29.95 19.24 -1.17
N ARG A 436 30.71 18.18 -0.90
CA ARG A 436 31.86 18.16 0.02
C ARG A 436 33.09 17.51 -0.65
N PRO A 437 34.31 17.76 -0.13
CA PRO A 437 35.49 17.00 -0.52
C PRO A 437 35.25 15.49 -0.35
N TYR A 438 35.94 14.66 -1.13
CA TYR A 438 35.80 13.19 -1.14
C TYR A 438 34.47 12.64 -1.67
N ALA A 439 33.63 13.47 -2.28
CA ALA A 439 32.41 13.02 -2.95
C ALA A 439 32.69 11.87 -3.93
N GLN A 440 31.85 10.84 -3.91
CA GLN A 440 32.01 9.68 -4.78
C GLN A 440 30.74 9.40 -5.58
N ALA A 441 30.90 9.17 -6.88
CA ALA A 441 29.84 8.75 -7.79
C ALA A 441 30.43 7.83 -8.87
N VAL A 442 29.89 6.63 -8.98
CA VAL A 442 30.36 5.60 -9.91
C VAL A 442 29.21 5.14 -10.80
N TYR A 443 29.39 5.20 -12.12
CA TYR A 443 28.37 4.77 -13.10
C TYR A 443 28.84 3.52 -13.84
N ILE A 444 28.10 2.42 -13.71
CA ILE A 444 28.47 1.10 -14.22
C ILE A 444 27.39 0.65 -15.21
N ARG A 445 27.79 0.50 -16.48
CA ARG A 445 26.95 0.06 -17.62
C ARG A 445 25.68 0.90 -17.81
N CYS A 446 25.75 2.19 -17.46
CA CYS A 446 24.62 3.09 -17.65
C CYS A 446 24.46 3.50 -19.11
N GLU A 447 23.22 3.77 -19.52
CA GLU A 447 22.92 4.40 -20.81
C GLU A 447 22.78 5.91 -20.61
N LEU A 448 23.74 6.67 -21.15
CA LEU A 448 23.84 8.12 -21.00
C LEU A 448 23.23 8.82 -22.23
N GLY A 449 22.15 9.57 -22.02
CA GLY A 449 21.53 10.40 -23.06
C GLY A 449 22.43 11.56 -23.52
N SER A 450 22.10 12.16 -24.67
CA SER A 450 22.90 13.21 -25.32
C SER A 450 22.94 14.54 -24.57
N HIS A 451 22.13 14.68 -23.52
CA HIS A 451 22.10 15.84 -22.63
C HIS A 451 23.27 15.86 -21.63
N ILE A 452 23.98 14.74 -21.47
CA ILE A 452 25.16 14.68 -20.61
C ILE A 452 26.35 15.33 -21.32
N LEU A 453 26.94 16.33 -20.67
CA LEU A 453 28.08 17.05 -21.21
C LEU A 453 29.28 16.12 -21.42
N PRO A 454 30.10 16.33 -22.48
CA PRO A 454 31.31 15.54 -22.72
C PRO A 454 32.26 15.52 -21.51
N VAL A 455 32.43 16.66 -20.82
CA VAL A 455 33.25 16.79 -19.61
C VAL A 455 32.73 15.94 -18.45
N GLY A 456 31.42 15.66 -18.41
CA GLY A 456 30.73 14.79 -17.46
C GLY A 456 30.66 15.28 -16.02
N TRP A 457 31.74 15.86 -15.51
CA TRP A 457 31.96 16.12 -14.09
C TRP A 457 32.29 17.58 -13.83
N ASN A 458 31.79 18.11 -12.72
CA ASN A 458 32.09 19.47 -12.27
C ASN A 458 32.79 19.42 -10.91
N ASN A 459 33.73 20.33 -10.67
CA ASN A 459 34.55 20.39 -9.44
C ASN A 459 33.98 21.31 -8.35
N TRP A 460 32.74 21.78 -8.51
CA TRP A 460 32.10 22.79 -7.65
C TRP A 460 32.80 24.17 -7.71
N GLY A 461 33.56 24.45 -8.77
CA GLY A 461 34.37 25.67 -8.88
C GLY A 461 35.57 25.69 -7.93
N LYS A 462 35.99 24.53 -7.41
CA LYS A 462 37.10 24.38 -6.45
C LYS A 462 38.08 23.34 -6.95
N LYS A 463 39.30 23.78 -7.30
CA LYS A 463 40.33 22.93 -7.89
C LYS A 463 40.85 21.89 -6.91
N GLU A 464 40.80 22.17 -5.61
CA GLU A 464 41.26 21.27 -4.55
C GLU A 464 40.41 19.98 -4.50
N ASN A 465 39.14 20.06 -4.90
CA ASN A 465 38.26 18.89 -4.95
C ASN A 465 38.73 17.85 -5.97
N GLU A 466 39.39 18.27 -7.06
CA GLU A 466 39.90 17.38 -8.11
C GLU A 466 40.89 16.35 -7.57
N ASN A 467 41.55 16.63 -6.44
CA ASN A 467 42.49 15.72 -5.79
C ASN A 467 41.84 14.71 -4.83
N THR A 468 40.56 14.89 -4.49
CA THR A 468 39.91 14.12 -3.40
C THR A 468 38.67 13.36 -3.85
N VAL A 469 37.94 13.84 -4.86
CA VAL A 469 36.74 13.17 -5.36
C VAL A 469 37.09 11.81 -5.98
N PHE A 470 36.11 10.91 -5.98
CA PHE A 470 36.19 9.67 -6.75
C PHE A 470 35.00 9.59 -7.71
N TYR A 471 35.22 10.05 -8.94
CA TYR A 471 34.24 9.94 -10.01
C TYR A 471 34.71 8.95 -11.04
N ALA A 472 33.88 7.95 -11.33
CA ALA A 472 34.27 6.87 -12.21
C ALA A 472 33.14 6.34 -13.09
N GLU A 473 33.51 5.86 -14.27
CA GLU A 473 32.62 5.12 -15.18
C GLU A 473 33.19 3.73 -15.49
N TYR A 474 32.31 2.76 -15.75
CA TYR A 474 32.65 1.46 -16.30
C TYR A 474 31.67 1.07 -17.39
N GLN A 475 32.12 0.99 -18.64
CA GLN A 475 31.33 0.50 -19.78
C GLN A 475 29.95 1.18 -19.94
N SER A 476 29.83 2.45 -19.55
CA SER A 476 28.66 3.26 -19.89
C SER A 476 28.59 3.47 -21.42
N LYS A 477 27.37 3.52 -21.96
CA LYS A 477 27.08 3.60 -23.40
C LYS A 477 26.08 4.71 -23.69
N GLY A 478 25.76 4.92 -24.97
CA GLY A 478 24.81 5.95 -25.41
C GLY A 478 25.50 7.26 -25.82
N PRO A 479 24.73 8.20 -26.40
CA PRO A 479 25.30 9.41 -27.02
C PRO A 479 25.99 10.36 -26.03
N GLY A 480 25.70 10.30 -24.73
CA GLY A 480 26.39 11.07 -23.68
C GLY A 480 27.63 10.36 -23.10
N ALA A 481 27.88 9.11 -23.48
CA ALA A 481 29.05 8.36 -23.03
C ALA A 481 30.28 8.75 -23.85
N ASN A 482 31.16 9.56 -23.26
CA ASN A 482 32.39 10.03 -23.91
C ASN A 482 33.58 9.99 -22.94
N PRO A 483 34.12 8.80 -22.66
CA PRO A 483 35.19 8.63 -21.67
C PRO A 483 36.47 9.40 -22.01
N GLN A 484 36.72 9.69 -23.30
CA GLN A 484 37.91 10.42 -23.75
C GLN A 484 37.83 11.93 -23.50
N ALA A 485 36.61 12.48 -23.36
CA ALA A 485 36.39 13.90 -23.14
C ALA A 485 36.06 14.25 -21.68
N ARG A 486 36.05 13.27 -20.77
CA ARG A 486 35.76 13.49 -19.35
C ARG A 486 36.80 14.38 -18.69
N ALA A 487 36.39 15.05 -17.62
CA ALA A 487 37.30 15.79 -16.76
C ALA A 487 38.50 14.92 -16.33
N GLY A 488 39.71 15.49 -16.38
CA GLY A 488 40.96 14.75 -16.16
C GLY A 488 41.14 14.15 -14.76
N PHE A 489 40.34 14.59 -13.78
CA PHE A 489 40.29 14.05 -12.42
C PHE A 489 39.29 12.88 -12.26
N SER A 490 38.61 12.48 -13.32
CA SER A 490 37.73 11.30 -13.32
C SER A 490 38.48 10.02 -13.72
N HIS A 491 37.86 8.87 -13.49
CA HIS A 491 38.45 7.57 -13.72
C HIS A 491 37.59 6.70 -14.65
N GLN A 492 38.26 5.86 -15.44
CA GLN A 492 37.62 4.72 -16.09
C GLN A 492 38.04 3.45 -15.33
N LEU A 493 37.07 2.75 -14.75
CA LEU A 493 37.36 1.49 -14.07
C LEU A 493 37.77 0.43 -15.10
N LYS A 494 38.66 -0.48 -14.70
CA LYS A 494 39.07 -1.63 -15.54
C LYS A 494 38.21 -2.88 -15.30
N THR A 495 37.60 -2.97 -14.12
CA THR A 495 36.77 -4.08 -13.66
C THR A 495 35.76 -3.56 -12.64
N THR A 496 34.66 -4.27 -12.45
CA THR A 496 33.68 -4.03 -11.40
C THR A 496 34.00 -4.78 -10.10
N LYS A 497 35.15 -5.46 -10.01
CA LYS A 497 35.55 -6.19 -8.81
C LYS A 497 35.56 -5.27 -7.59
N GLY A 498 34.81 -5.61 -6.55
CA GLY A 498 34.66 -4.81 -5.34
C GLY A 498 33.59 -3.73 -5.42
N TYR A 499 32.88 -3.62 -6.55
CA TYR A 499 31.70 -2.77 -6.71
C TYR A 499 30.42 -3.58 -6.85
N GLU A 500 30.44 -4.91 -6.76
CA GLU A 500 29.22 -5.72 -6.82
C GLU A 500 28.20 -5.21 -5.79
N ILE A 501 26.91 -5.19 -6.13
CA ILE A 501 25.86 -4.62 -5.26
C ILE A 501 25.90 -5.26 -3.85
N SER A 502 26.10 -6.58 -3.81
CA SER A 502 26.26 -7.34 -2.56
C SER A 502 27.53 -7.00 -1.77
N THR A 503 28.56 -6.43 -2.41
CA THR A 503 29.79 -5.97 -1.76
C THR A 503 29.63 -4.55 -1.24
N VAL A 504 29.04 -3.66 -2.05
CA VAL A 504 28.84 -2.24 -1.71
C VAL A 504 27.90 -2.07 -0.52
N LEU A 505 26.83 -2.87 -0.49
CA LEU A 505 25.80 -2.77 0.55
C LEU A 505 26.01 -3.74 1.72
N ALA A 506 27.01 -4.62 1.66
CA ALA A 506 27.26 -5.64 2.69
C ALA A 506 27.31 -5.04 4.09
N GLY A 507 28.03 -3.92 4.26
CA GLY A 507 28.39 -3.41 5.59
C GLY A 507 29.01 -4.52 6.47
N ASP A 508 28.80 -4.41 7.78
CA ASP A 508 29.28 -5.42 8.74
C ASP A 508 28.28 -6.57 8.95
N ASP A 509 27.04 -6.42 8.47
CA ASP A 509 25.94 -7.39 8.65
C ASP A 509 25.66 -8.25 7.40
N GLY A 510 26.41 -8.05 6.32
CA GLY A 510 26.27 -8.80 5.07
C GLY A 510 24.98 -8.51 4.30
N TRP A 511 24.35 -7.35 4.50
CA TRP A 511 23.10 -7.00 3.82
C TRP A 511 23.21 -7.14 2.30
N ASN A 512 22.32 -7.94 1.71
CA ASN A 512 22.31 -8.24 0.29
C ASN A 512 20.88 -8.18 -0.26
N PRO A 513 20.45 -7.02 -0.79
CA PRO A 513 19.09 -6.87 -1.28
C PRO A 513 18.84 -7.54 -2.65
N VAL A 514 19.88 -7.95 -3.37
CA VAL A 514 19.73 -8.65 -4.65
C VAL A 514 19.35 -10.11 -4.44
N LYS A 515 20.02 -10.78 -3.49
CA LYS A 515 19.76 -12.20 -3.18
C LYS A 515 18.52 -12.38 -2.32
N ASN A 516 18.30 -11.49 -1.35
CA ASN A 516 17.28 -11.65 -0.33
C ASN A 516 16.08 -10.69 -0.52
N GLY A 517 16.08 -9.83 -1.55
CA GLY A 517 15.09 -8.76 -1.67
C GLY A 517 15.16 -7.82 -0.47
N ASN A 518 13.99 -7.40 0.06
CA ASN A 518 13.96 -6.67 1.34
C ASN A 518 13.93 -7.57 2.57
N ALA A 519 13.94 -8.91 2.39
CA ALA A 519 13.66 -9.83 3.47
C ALA A 519 14.75 -9.75 4.54
N VAL A 520 14.37 -9.18 5.69
CA VAL A 520 15.18 -9.17 6.92
C VAL A 520 14.79 -10.35 7.83
N PHE A 521 13.62 -10.94 7.61
CA PHE A 521 13.08 -12.10 8.35
C PHE A 521 12.31 -13.03 7.41
N GLU A 522 12.18 -14.31 7.79
CA GLU A 522 11.20 -15.20 7.19
C GLU A 522 9.79 -14.78 7.64
N ILE A 523 8.97 -14.26 6.72
CA ILE A 523 7.56 -13.98 6.99
C ILE A 523 6.80 -15.29 6.89
N LYS A 524 6.40 -15.88 8.02
CA LYS A 524 5.41 -16.98 8.02
C LYS A 524 4.09 -16.41 7.50
N ARG A 525 3.71 -16.79 6.28
CA ARG A 525 2.40 -16.48 5.68
C ARG A 525 1.38 -17.55 6.03
#